data_AF-X0UHW2-F1
#
_entry.id   AF-X0UHW2-F1
#
_cell.length_a   1.000
_cell.length_b   1.000
_cell.length_c   1.000
_cell.angle_alpha   90.00
_cell.angle_beta   90.00
_cell.angle_gamma   90.00
#
_symmetry.space_group_name_H-M   'P 1'
#
loop_
_entity.id
_entity.type
_entity.pdbx_description
1 polymer ?
#
loop_
_entity_poly.entity_id
_entity_poly.type
_entity_poly.pdbx_seq_one_letter_code
_entity_poly.pdbx_strand_id
1 'polypeptide(L)'
;MAKGQHLTPHQKRIVRNYYANRDTLMFNRLSELASDLYVCDDRKKADRLWKRVETALKNMSVRDHTIKTIVGQHDLKALARLLSDRC
;
A
#
# COMPACT_ATOMS: atom_id res chain seq x y z
N MET A 1 -8.29 6.40 36.55
CA MET A 1 -7.28 7.28 35.93
C MET A 1 -6.84 6.64 34.63
N ALA A 2 -7.02 7.33 33.50
CA ALA A 2 -6.69 6.79 32.18
C ALA A 2 -5.17 6.58 32.05
N LYS A 3 -4.73 5.39 31.65
CA LYS A 3 -3.32 5.10 31.34
C LYS A 3 -2.91 5.99 30.17
N GLY A 4 -2.32 7.15 30.47
CA GLY A 4 -1.80 8.07 29.47
C GLY A 4 -0.79 7.34 28.60
N GLN A 5 -1.07 7.26 27.30
CA GLN A 5 -0.13 6.83 26.27
C GLN A 5 1.01 7.85 26.17
N HIS A 6 1.88 7.90 27.17
CA HIS A 6 3.09 8.72 27.12
C HIS A 6 4.16 7.93 26.39
N LEU A 7 4.14 8.02 25.06
CA LEU A 7 5.27 7.60 24.24
C LEU A 7 6.51 8.38 24.72
N THR A 8 7.61 7.68 24.99
CA THR A 8 8.88 8.32 25.31
C THR A 8 9.33 9.21 24.15
N PRO A 9 10.20 10.22 24.36
CA PRO A 9 10.71 11.07 23.28
C PRO A 9 11.26 10.25 22.10
N HIS A 10 11.90 9.12 22.40
CA HIS A 10 12.37 8.15 21.42
C HIS A 10 11.22 7.52 20.61
N GLN A 11 10.18 7.02 21.28
CA GLN A 11 9.01 6.41 20.64
C GLN A 11 8.23 7.43 19.78
N LYS A 12 8.09 8.68 20.25
CA LYS A 12 7.49 9.77 19.46
C LYS A 12 8.25 10.02 18.17
N ARG A 13 9.58 10.02 18.21
CA ARG A 13 10.44 10.16 17.03
C ARG A 13 10.24 9.01 16.04
N ILE A 14 10.15 7.77 16.51
CA ILE A 14 9.87 6.60 15.66
C ILE A 14 8.52 6.75 14.97
N VAL A 15 7.46 7.08 15.72
CA VAL A 15 6.11 7.27 15.17
C VAL A 15 6.09 8.39 14.13
N ARG A 16 6.72 9.53 14.43
CA ARG A 16 6.83 10.64 13.47
C ARG A 16 7.57 10.23 12.21
N ASN A 17 8.72 9.56 12.35
CA ASN A 17 9.51 9.11 11.20
C ASN A 17 8.76 8.07 10.37
N TYR A 18 7.97 7.20 11.01
CA TYR A 18 7.11 6.26 10.30
C TYR A 18 6.08 6.98 9.44
N TYR A 19 5.32 7.93 9.99
CA TYR A 19 4.35 8.69 9.19
C TYR A 19 5.00 9.60 8.14
N ALA A 20 6.17 10.17 8.45
CA ALA A 20 6.94 10.97 7.50
C ALA A 20 7.42 10.18 6.28
N ASN A 21 7.65 8.87 6.42
CA ASN A 21 8.09 7.99 5.34
C ASN A 21 7.01 6.98 4.92
N ARG A 22 5.78 7.11 5.44
CA ARG A 22 4.71 6.13 5.23
C ARG A 22 4.39 5.99 3.76
N ASP A 23 4.30 7.10 3.04
CA ASP A 23 3.98 7.09 1.61
C ASP A 23 5.08 6.40 0.80
N THR A 24 6.35 6.69 1.07
CA THR A 24 7.50 6.02 0.44
C THR A 24 7.51 4.51 0.74
N LEU A 25 7.24 4.13 2.01
CA LEU A 25 7.17 2.73 2.41
C LEU A 25 6.02 2.00 1.71
N MET A 26 4.84 2.62 1.61
CA MET A 26 3.69 2.05 0.94
C MET A 26 3.87 1.98 -0.58
N PHE A 27 4.55 2.97 -1.17
CA PHE A 27 4.93 2.97 -2.58
C PHE A 27 5.84 1.79 -2.91
N ASN A 28 6.94 1.62 -2.17
CA ASN A 28 7.85 0.49 -2.34
C ASN A 28 7.11 -0.84 -2.22
N ARG A 29 6.21 -0.94 -1.23
CA ARG A 29 5.39 -2.14 -1.03
C ARG A 29 4.44 -2.42 -2.20
N LEU A 30 3.84 -1.40 -2.81
CA LEU A 30 3.01 -1.58 -4.00
C LEU A 30 3.83 -1.99 -5.22
N SER A 31 5.02 -1.44 -5.39
CA SER A 31 5.94 -1.81 -6.49
C SER A 31 6.38 -3.28 -6.37
N GLU A 32 6.65 -3.77 -5.16
CA GLU A 32 6.87 -5.19 -4.89
C GLU A 32 5.64 -6.03 -5.27
N LEU A 33 4.45 -5.65 -4.81
CA LEU A 33 3.21 -6.39 -5.11
C LEU A 33 2.89 -6.42 -6.61
N ALA A 34 3.17 -5.34 -7.34
CA ALA A 34 3.01 -5.27 -8.78
C ALA A 34 3.99 -6.23 -9.50
N SER A 35 5.24 -6.30 -9.02
CA SER A 35 6.25 -7.23 -9.53
C SER A 35 5.86 -8.69 -9.26
N ASP A 36 5.41 -8.99 -8.04
CA ASP A 36 4.91 -10.32 -7.65
C ASP A 36 3.71 -10.72 -8.52
N LEU A 37 2.77 -9.81 -8.77
CA LEU A 37 1.61 -10.06 -9.64
C LEU A 37 2.02 -10.34 -11.08
N TYR A 38 3.06 -9.67 -11.60
CA TYR A 38 3.54 -9.85 -12.96
C TYR A 38 4.07 -11.27 -13.22
N VAL A 39 4.72 -11.87 -12.23
CA VAL A 39 5.33 -13.22 -12.34
C VAL A 39 4.45 -14.33 -11.74
N CYS A 40 3.28 -14.01 -11.21
CA CYS A 40 2.45 -14.98 -10.47
C CYS A 40 1.55 -15.79 -11.41
N ASP A 41 1.90 -17.06 -11.62
CA ASP A 41 1.10 -17.99 -12.45
C ASP A 41 -0.04 -18.69 -11.69
N ASP A 42 -0.09 -18.58 -10.36
CA ASP A 42 -1.13 -19.20 -9.52
C ASP A 42 -2.26 -18.19 -9.25
N ARG A 43 -3.45 -18.50 -9.76
CA ARG A 43 -4.64 -17.65 -9.61
C ARG A 43 -5.02 -17.37 -8.13
N LYS A 44 -4.93 -18.37 -7.24
CA LYS A 44 -5.24 -18.18 -5.81
C LYS A 44 -4.20 -17.29 -5.13
N LYS A 45 -2.93 -17.37 -5.55
CA LYS A 45 -1.89 -16.45 -5.08
C LYS A 45 -2.13 -15.04 -5.61
N ALA A 46 -2.47 -14.88 -6.88
CA ALA A 46 -2.80 -13.58 -7.47
C ALA A 46 -3.97 -12.90 -6.75
N ASP A 47 -5.06 -13.61 -6.45
CA ASP A 47 -6.19 -13.04 -5.70
C ASP A 47 -5.78 -12.53 -4.30
N ARG A 48 -4.85 -13.22 -3.63
CA ARG A 48 -4.29 -12.75 -2.34
C ARG A 48 -3.41 -11.53 -2.50
N LEU A 49 -2.62 -11.45 -3.58
CA LEU A 49 -1.81 -10.28 -3.90
C LEU A 49 -2.69 -9.07 -4.20
N TRP A 50 -3.78 -9.24 -4.96
CA TRP A 50 -4.74 -8.17 -5.24
C TRP A 50 -5.43 -7.62 -3.99
N LYS A 51 -5.77 -8.47 -3.02
CA LYS A 51 -6.28 -8.02 -1.70
C LYS A 51 -5.24 -7.18 -0.93
N ARG A 52 -3.95 -7.53 -1.05
CA ARG A 52 -2.86 -6.74 -0.46
C ARG A 52 -2.68 -5.41 -1.17
N VAL A 53 -2.79 -5.38 -2.51
CA VAL A 53 -2.78 -4.15 -3.32
C VAL A 53 -3.91 -3.23 -2.89
N GLU A 54 -5.13 -3.75 -2.77
CA GLU A 54 -6.29 -2.97 -2.31
C GLU A 54 -6.02 -2.31 -0.94
N THR A 55 -5.49 -3.08 0.00
CA THR A 55 -5.17 -2.60 1.35
C THR A 55 -4.08 -1.51 1.31
N ALA A 56 -3.04 -1.69 0.50
CA ALA A 56 -1.97 -0.72 0.36
C ALA A 56 -2.46 0.58 -0.30
N LEU A 57 -3.30 0.49 -1.34
CA LEU A 57 -3.89 1.68 -1.98
C LEU A 57 -4.80 2.46 -1.02
N LYS A 58 -5.59 1.77 -0.19
CA LYS A 58 -6.40 2.42 0.88
C LYS A 58 -5.51 3.12 1.89
N ASN A 59 -4.41 2.49 2.30
CA ASN A 59 -3.45 3.08 3.24
C ASN A 59 -2.72 4.31 2.66
N MET A 60 -2.65 4.44 1.34
CA MET A 60 -2.14 5.63 0.65
C MET A 60 -3.22 6.67 0.32
N SER A 61 -4.44 6.49 0.85
CA SER A 61 -5.57 7.40 0.62
C SER A 61 -5.91 7.57 -0.88
N VAL A 62 -5.69 6.54 -1.70
CA VAL A 62 -6.15 6.53 -3.10
C VAL A 62 -7.68 6.50 -3.11
N ARG A 63 -8.32 7.22 -4.05
CA ARG A 63 -9.77 7.30 -4.14
C ARG A 63 -10.38 5.90 -4.35
N ASP A 64 -11.40 5.55 -3.57
CA ASP A 64 -12.06 4.24 -3.61
C ASP A 64 -12.54 3.82 -5.00
N HIS A 65 -13.02 4.77 -5.82
CA HIS A 65 -13.41 4.50 -7.20
C HIS A 65 -12.23 3.93 -8.02
N THR A 66 -11.07 4.57 -7.94
CA THR A 66 -9.85 4.13 -8.62
C THR A 66 -9.40 2.76 -8.14
N ILE A 67 -9.48 2.50 -6.82
CA ILE A 67 -9.15 1.20 -6.23
C ILE A 67 -10.06 0.12 -6.79
N LYS A 68 -11.39 0.36 -6.81
CA LYS A 68 -12.37 -0.60 -7.34
C LYS A 68 -12.14 -0.91 -8.81
N THR A 69 -11.84 0.09 -9.63
CA THR A 69 -11.53 -0.13 -11.06
C THR A 69 -10.29 -1.01 -11.22
N ILE A 70 -9.18 -0.65 -10.57
CA ILE A 70 -7.90 -1.36 -10.71
C ILE A 70 -8.00 -2.79 -10.17
N VAL A 71 -8.47 -2.95 -8.94
CA VAL A 71 -8.55 -4.26 -8.27
C VAL A 71 -9.67 -5.12 -8.86
N GLY A 72 -10.82 -4.54 -9.20
CA GLY A 72 -11.95 -5.28 -9.76
C GLY A 72 -11.68 -5.84 -11.16
N GLN A 73 -10.85 -5.15 -11.95
CA GLN A 73 -10.44 -5.59 -13.28
C GLN A 73 -9.12 -6.37 -13.27
N HIS A 74 -8.46 -6.49 -12.11
CA HIS A 74 -7.08 -6.97 -12.01
C HIS A 74 -6.15 -6.27 -13.01
N ASP A 75 -6.30 -4.95 -13.18
CA ASP A 75 -5.56 -4.18 -14.18
C ASP A 75 -4.17 -3.81 -13.66
N LEU A 76 -3.21 -4.68 -13.95
CA LEU A 76 -1.80 -4.47 -13.59
C LEU A 76 -1.19 -3.25 -14.29
N LYS A 77 -1.67 -2.90 -15.49
CA LYS A 77 -1.14 -1.75 -16.26
C LYS A 77 -1.61 -0.44 -15.65
N ALA A 78 -2.86 -0.35 -15.24
CA ALA A 78 -3.39 0.80 -14.50
C ALA A 78 -2.70 0.95 -13.14
N LEU A 79 -2.42 -0.16 -12.44
CA LEU A 79 -1.63 -0.14 -11.21
C LEU A 79 -0.22 0.42 -11.45
N ALA A 80 0.49 -0.07 -12.47
CA ALA A 80 1.83 0.40 -12.81
C ALA A 80 1.84 1.90 -13.17
N ARG A 81 0.87 2.36 -13.96
CA ARG A 81 0.74 3.79 -14.31
C ARG A 81 0.52 4.66 -13.07
N LEU A 82 -0.34 4.24 -12.15
CA LEU A 82 -0.59 4.95 -10.90
C LEU A 82 0.67 5.04 -10.01
N LEU A 83 1.58 4.07 -10.11
CA LEU A 83 2.88 4.13 -9.44
C LEU A 83 3.83 5.09 -10.17
N SER A 84 3.92 5.01 -11.50
CA SER A 84 4.78 5.89 -12.29
C SER A 84 4.41 7.37 -12.21
N ASP A 85 3.11 7.70 -12.15
CA ASP A 85 2.64 9.10 -12.02
C ASP A 85 3.02 9.76 -10.67
N ARG A 86 3.53 8.98 -9.71
CA ARG A 86 3.98 9.47 -8.39
C ARG A 86 5.50 9.56 -8.25
N CYS A 87 6.27 9.18 -9.27
CA CYS A 87 7.72 9.37 -9.31
C CYS A 87 8.11 10.78 -9.76
#